data_AF-A0A2N6K6B3-F1
#
_entry.id   AF-A0A2N6K6B3-F1
#
_cell.length_a   1.000
_cell.length_b   1.000
_cell.length_c   1.000
_cell.angle_alpha   90.00
_cell.angle_beta   90.00
_cell.angle_gamma   90.00
#
_symmetry.space_group_name_H-M   'P 1'
#
loop_
_entity.id
_entity.type
_entity.pdbx_description
1 polymer ?
#
loop_
_entity_poly.entity_id
_entity_poly.type
_entity_poly.pdbx_seq_one_letter_code
_entity_poly.pdbx_strand_id
1 'polypeptide(L)'
;MNQGKIFESEKLSYKLQDIVRVVHDAVAFCQGDAIALLALLRQLEQLHREIRDGAFQENLPNNRQALYSLLKDIEAEGGWPYIERMRLQEFLANLPPETDPEEEWGSGGV
;
A
#
# COMPACT_ATOMS: atom_id res chain seq x y z
N MET A 1 -9.64 -36.99 -1.70
CA MET A 1 -8.78 -35.97 -2.35
C MET A 1 -8.77 -34.64 -1.60
N ASN A 2 -8.72 -34.63 -0.26
CA ASN A 2 -8.83 -33.40 0.55
C ASN A 2 -7.48 -32.95 1.17
N GLN A 3 -6.57 -33.90 1.44
CA GLN A 3 -5.26 -33.62 2.07
C GLN A 3 -4.33 -32.75 1.21
N GLY A 4 -4.37 -32.87 -0.12
CA GLY A 4 -3.55 -32.04 -1.01
C GLY A 4 -3.98 -30.56 -1.04
N LYS A 5 -5.28 -30.27 -0.92
CA LYS A 5 -5.80 -28.88 -0.88
C LYS A 5 -5.44 -28.18 0.43
N ILE A 6 -5.44 -28.92 1.55
CA ILE A 6 -5.07 -28.41 2.87
C ILE A 6 -3.58 -28.05 2.89
N PHE A 7 -2.72 -28.94 2.38
CA PHE A 7 -1.27 -28.71 2.33
C PHE A 7 -0.87 -27.49 1.48
N GLU A 8 -1.49 -27.30 0.32
CA GLU A 8 -1.26 -26.11 -0.51
C GLU A 8 -1.75 -24.81 0.17
N SER A 9 -2.84 -24.89 0.94
CA SER A 9 -3.33 -23.76 1.72
C SER A 9 -2.41 -23.40 2.90
N GLU A 10 -1.85 -24.38 3.59
CA GLU A 10 -0.88 -24.18 4.67
C GLU A 10 0.43 -23.60 4.15
N LYS A 11 0.92 -24.12 3.02
CA LYS A 11 2.12 -23.59 2.34
C LYS A 11 1.94 -22.16 1.87
N LEU A 12 0.76 -21.82 1.34
CA LEU A 12 0.42 -20.44 0.98
C LEU A 12 0.38 -19.54 2.22
N SER A 13 -0.23 -19.99 3.31
CA SER A 13 -0.26 -19.25 4.57
C SER A 13 1.14 -18.92 5.08
N TYR A 14 2.05 -19.88 5.08
CA TYR A 14 3.46 -19.65 5.46
C TYR A 14 4.14 -18.60 4.57
N LYS A 15 3.95 -18.67 3.25
CA LYS A 15 4.53 -17.69 2.32
C LYS A 15 4.00 -16.28 2.58
N LEU A 16 2.71 -16.13 2.86
CA LEU A 16 2.12 -14.83 3.18
C LEU A 16 2.67 -14.28 4.51
N GLN A 17 2.83 -15.12 5.52
CA GLN A 17 3.45 -14.73 6.79
C GLN A 17 4.90 -14.28 6.61
N ASP A 18 5.67 -14.97 5.75
CA ASP A 18 7.04 -14.57 5.43
C ASP A 18 7.10 -13.18 4.76
N ILE A 19 6.20 -12.91 3.82
CA ILE A 19 6.10 -11.57 3.18
C ILE A 19 5.80 -10.50 4.23
N VAL A 20 4.80 -10.75 5.09
CA VAL A 20 4.42 -9.81 6.16
C VAL A 20 5.61 -9.52 7.08
N ARG A 21 6.35 -10.56 7.50
CA ARG A 21 7.55 -10.42 8.32
C ARG A 21 8.61 -9.55 7.64
N VAL A 22 8.96 -9.84 6.40
CA VAL A 22 9.99 -9.09 5.65
C VAL A 22 9.59 -7.62 5.49
N VAL A 23 8.32 -7.34 5.22
CA VAL A 23 7.83 -5.96 5.12
C VAL A 23 7.90 -5.24 6.46
N HIS A 24 7.55 -5.89 7.58
CA HIS A 24 7.71 -5.30 8.91
C HIS A 24 9.17 -5.00 9.25
N ASP A 25 10.09 -5.90 8.92
CA ASP A 25 11.53 -5.69 9.13
C ASP A 25 12.03 -4.48 8.31
N ALA A 26 11.55 -4.32 7.07
CA ALA A 26 11.87 -3.16 6.24
C ALA A 26 11.32 -1.85 6.84
N VAL A 27 10.08 -1.85 7.35
CA VAL A 27 9.51 -0.69 8.05
C VAL A 27 10.33 -0.32 9.28
N ALA A 28 10.74 -1.32 10.07
CA ALA A 28 11.59 -1.11 11.25
C ALA A 28 12.94 -0.48 10.86
N PHE A 29 13.54 -0.93 9.77
CA PHE A 29 14.79 -0.36 9.23
C PHE A 29 14.63 1.10 8.76
N CYS A 30 13.47 1.46 8.21
CA CYS A 30 13.19 2.81 7.72
C CYS A 30 12.65 3.78 8.80
N GLN A 31 12.60 3.38 10.08
CA GLN A 31 12.02 4.23 11.13
C GLN A 31 12.70 5.60 11.23
N GLY A 32 11.87 6.64 11.28
CA GLY A 32 12.33 8.03 11.37
C GLY A 32 12.81 8.65 10.04
N ASP A 33 12.87 7.87 8.95
CA ASP A 33 13.23 8.34 7.61
C ASP A 33 12.02 8.28 6.66
N ALA A 34 11.38 9.44 6.49
CA ALA A 34 10.21 9.57 5.61
C ALA A 34 10.52 9.26 4.14
N ILE A 35 11.75 9.49 3.66
CA ILE A 35 12.15 9.23 2.28
C ILE A 35 12.34 7.72 2.08
N ALA A 36 12.96 7.04 3.04
CA ALA A 36 13.10 5.58 3.01
C ALA A 36 11.73 4.88 3.10
N LEU A 37 10.83 5.35 3.96
CA LEU A 37 9.45 4.85 4.03
C LEU A 37 8.69 5.06 2.71
N LEU A 38 8.83 6.23 2.09
CA LEU A 38 8.24 6.49 0.78
C LEU A 38 8.80 5.57 -0.32
N ALA A 39 10.10 5.28 -0.29
CA ALA A 39 10.72 4.32 -1.21
C ALA A 39 10.15 2.91 -1.03
N LEU A 40 9.97 2.46 0.23
CA LEU A 40 9.33 1.18 0.55
C LEU A 40 7.90 1.13 0.00
N LEU A 41 7.09 2.16 0.24
CA LEU A 41 5.71 2.24 -0.26
C LEU A 41 5.65 2.14 -1.79
N ARG A 42 6.54 2.85 -2.50
CA ARG A 42 6.63 2.79 -3.98
C ARG A 42 7.00 1.40 -4.47
N GLN A 43 7.87 0.69 -3.76
CA GLN A 43 8.27 -0.67 -4.13
C GLN A 43 7.12 -1.67 -3.93
N LEU A 44 6.37 -1.56 -2.83
CA LEU A 44 5.18 -2.38 -2.58
C LEU A 44 4.10 -2.14 -3.64
N GLU A 45 3.89 -0.88 -4.02
CA GLU A 45 2.99 -0.49 -5.10
C GLU A 45 3.40 -1.12 -6.44
N GLN A 46 4.69 -1.08 -6.78
CA GLN A 46 5.20 -1.68 -8.01
C GLN A 46 4.97 -3.20 -8.03
N LEU A 47 5.30 -3.90 -6.93
CA LEU A 47 5.06 -5.33 -6.81
C LEU A 47 3.57 -5.67 -6.93
N HIS A 48 2.71 -4.88 -6.30
CA HIS A 48 1.27 -5.03 -6.41
C HIS A 48 0.79 -4.90 -7.87
N ARG A 49 1.29 -3.91 -8.63
CA ARG A 49 0.96 -3.76 -10.06
C ARG A 49 1.45 -4.94 -10.90
N GLU A 50 2.66 -5.42 -10.67
CA GLU A 50 3.20 -6.58 -11.39
C GLU A 50 2.35 -7.85 -11.17
N ILE A 51 1.93 -8.08 -9.93
CA ILE A 51 1.05 -9.21 -9.60
C ILE A 51 -0.32 -9.03 -10.27
N ARG A 52 -0.90 -7.82 -10.18
CA ARG A 52 -2.23 -7.52 -10.73
C ARG A 52 -2.27 -7.64 -12.26
N ASP A 53 -1.34 -6.98 -12.94
CA ASP A 53 -1.33 -6.83 -14.39
C ASP A 53 -0.72 -8.07 -15.08
N GLY A 54 0.04 -8.89 -14.34
CA GLY A 54 0.57 -10.18 -14.80
C GLY A 54 -0.23 -11.36 -14.26
N ALA A 55 0.27 -11.97 -13.18
CA ALA A 55 -0.22 -13.26 -12.68
C ALA A 55 -1.74 -13.27 -12.39
N PHE A 56 -2.29 -12.22 -11.79
CA PHE A 56 -3.72 -12.16 -11.48
C PHE A 56 -4.56 -12.05 -12.75
N GLN A 57 -4.22 -11.14 -13.67
CA GLN A 57 -4.93 -10.96 -14.94
C GLN A 57 -4.88 -12.23 -15.81
N GLU A 58 -3.74 -12.91 -15.88
CA GLU A 58 -3.58 -14.17 -16.63
C GLU A 58 -4.42 -15.31 -16.06
N ASN A 59 -4.72 -15.28 -14.76
CA ASN A 59 -5.51 -16.31 -14.07
C ASN A 59 -6.98 -15.90 -13.87
N LEU A 60 -7.45 -14.81 -14.50
CA LEU A 60 -8.86 -14.43 -14.42
C LEU A 60 -9.77 -15.52 -15.01
N PRO A 61 -10.94 -15.78 -14.38
CA PRO A 61 -11.88 -16.75 -14.92
C PRO A 61 -12.38 -16.34 -16.31
N ASN A 62 -12.29 -17.26 -17.27
CA ASN A 62 -12.82 -17.05 -18.63
C ASN A 62 -14.34 -17.30 -18.74
N ASN A 63 -14.97 -17.83 -17.70
CA ASN A 63 -16.41 -18.00 -17.60
C ASN A 63 -17.04 -16.87 -16.78
N ARG A 64 -18.09 -16.26 -17.33
CA ARG A 64 -18.86 -15.18 -16.71
C ARG A 64 -19.29 -15.50 -15.28
N GLN A 65 -19.81 -16.71 -15.01
CA GLN A 65 -20.31 -17.03 -13.67
C GLN A 65 -19.19 -17.01 -12.62
N ALA A 66 -18.02 -17.56 -12.95
CA ALA A 66 -16.86 -17.58 -12.05
C ALA A 66 -16.26 -16.18 -11.89
N LEU A 67 -16.27 -15.37 -12.95
CA LEU A 67 -15.87 -13.97 -12.88
C LEU A 67 -16.82 -13.16 -11.96
N TYR A 68 -18.13 -13.37 -12.06
CA TYR A 68 -19.10 -12.72 -11.16
C TYR A 68 -18.90 -13.12 -9.70
N SER A 69 -18.63 -14.39 -9.42
CA SER A 69 -18.32 -14.83 -8.05
C SER A 69 -17.04 -14.14 -7.54
N LEU A 70 -15.98 -14.12 -8.34
CA LEU A 70 -14.72 -13.44 -7.98
C LEU A 70 -14.93 -11.95 -7.71
N LEU A 71 -15.68 -11.25 -8.57
CA LEU A 71 -15.97 -9.83 -8.39
C LEU A 71 -16.77 -9.57 -7.11
N LYS A 72 -17.76 -10.41 -6.82
CA LYS A 72 -18.56 -10.30 -5.60
C LYS A 72 -17.74 -10.54 -4.34
N ASP A 73 -16.80 -11.48 -4.37
CA ASP A 73 -15.89 -11.75 -3.26
C ASP A 73 -14.97 -10.54 -3.02
N ILE A 74 -14.43 -9.95 -4.09
CA ILE A 74 -13.60 -8.72 -4.02
C ILE A 74 -14.41 -7.51 -3.48
N GLU A 75 -15.67 -7.36 -3.89
CA GLU A 75 -16.56 -6.30 -3.39
C GLU A 75 -16.90 -6.48 -1.90
N ALA A 76 -17.09 -7.72 -1.44
CA ALA A 76 -17.47 -8.02 -0.06
C ALA A 76 -16.32 -7.83 0.93
N GLU A 77 -15.07 -8.07 0.52
CA GLU A 77 -13.87 -7.94 1.37
C GLU A 77 -13.28 -6.52 1.37
N GLY A 78 -13.83 -5.60 0.57
CA GLY A 78 -13.47 -4.18 0.64
C GLY A 78 -12.42 -3.70 -0.37
N GLY A 79 -12.52 -4.13 -1.63
CA GLY A 79 -12.11 -3.29 -2.77
C GLY A 79 -11.24 -3.96 -3.86
N TRP A 80 -11.63 -3.73 -5.11
CA TRP A 80 -10.74 -3.76 -6.29
C TRP A 80 -9.57 -2.81 -6.06
N PRO A 81 -8.32 -3.13 -6.43
CA PRO A 81 -7.16 -2.83 -5.60
C PRO A 81 -7.07 -1.35 -5.23
N TYR A 82 -7.47 -1.08 -4.00
CA TYR A 82 -7.39 0.21 -3.36
C TYR A 82 -5.95 0.38 -2.89
N ILE A 83 -5.14 1.01 -3.74
CA ILE A 83 -3.92 1.64 -3.27
C ILE A 83 -4.38 2.98 -2.73
N GLU A 84 -4.55 3.08 -1.41
CA GLU A 84 -4.69 4.39 -0.76
C GLU A 84 -3.45 5.21 -1.11
N ARG A 85 -3.59 6.10 -2.10
CA ARG A 85 -2.65 7.18 -2.26
C ARG A 85 -2.86 8.08 -1.05
N MET A 86 -1.85 8.21 -0.19
CA MET A 86 -1.80 9.33 0.75
C MET A 86 -2.17 10.58 -0.04
N ARG A 87 -3.31 11.19 0.27
CA ARG A 87 -3.65 12.46 -0.37
C ARG A 87 -2.58 13.41 0.11
N LEU A 88 -1.81 14.01 -0.80
CA LEU A 88 -0.82 15.03 -0.45
C LEU A 88 -1.39 16.08 0.52
N GLN A 89 -2.71 16.30 0.47
CA GLN A 89 -3.48 17.11 1.41
C GLN A 89 -3.34 16.69 2.89
N GLU A 90 -3.36 15.39 3.21
CA GLU A 90 -3.18 14.88 4.59
C GLU A 90 -1.74 15.06 5.06
N PHE A 91 -0.77 14.98 4.16
CA PHE A 91 0.63 15.28 4.47
C PHE A 91 0.85 16.79 4.69
N LEU A 92 0.26 17.63 3.84
CA LEU A 92 0.32 19.10 3.95
C LEU A 92 -0.39 19.63 5.21
N ALA A 93 -1.44 18.94 5.68
CA ALA A 93 -2.12 19.29 6.93
C ALA A 93 -1.22 19.17 8.18
N ASN A 94 -0.14 18.39 8.08
CA ASN A 94 0.85 18.22 9.15
C ASN A 94 2.11 19.07 8.95
N LEU A 95 2.16 19.91 7.90
CA LEU A 95 3.26 20.84 7.71
C LEU A 95 3.14 21.97 8.76
N PRO A 96 4.19 22.30 9.52
CA PRO A 96 4.15 23.45 10.41
C PRO A 96 3.85 24.72 9.60
N PRO A 97 3.07 25.67 10.15
CA PRO A 97 2.76 26.91 9.45
C PRO A 97 4.07 27.62 9.08
N GLU A 98 4.12 28.17 7.87
CA GLU A 98 5.23 29.04 7.47
C GLU A 98 5.33 30.16 8.51
N THR A 99 6.45 30.20 9.23
CA THR A 99 6.81 31.38 10.01
C THR A 99 7.17 32.44 8.99
N ASP A 100 6.22 33.31 8.67
CA ASP A 100 6.52 34.58 8.01
C ASP A 100 7.61 35.26 8.85
N PRO A 101 8.78 35.58 8.27
CA PRO A 101 9.65 36.55 8.91
C PRO A 101 8.88 37.87 8.86
N GLU A 102 8.26 38.21 9.98
CA GLU A 102 7.67 39.53 10.19
C GLU A 102 8.66 40.57 9.67
N GLU A 103 8.21 41.30 8.66
CA GLU A 103 8.88 42.49 8.15
C GLU A 103 9.10 43.42 9.34
N GLU A 104 10.33 43.46 9.87
CA GLU A 104 10.85 44.60 10.62
C GLU A 104 10.93 45.81 9.66
N TRP A 105 9.79 46.33 9.24
CA TRP A 105 9.68 47.75 8.93
C TRP A 105 9.65 48.50 10.25
N GLY A 106 10.84 48.65 10.81
CA GLY A 106 11.14 49.58 11.89
C GLY A 106 10.66 50.97 11.49
N SER A 107 9.44 51.30 11.90
CA SER A 107 8.99 52.66 12.10
C SER A 107 9.50 53.14 13.46
N GLY A 108 10.36 54.15 13.42
CA GLY A 108 10.79 54.99 14.54
C GLY A 108 11.88 55.92 14.01
N GLY A 109 11.57 57.18 13.65
CA GLY A 109 11.39 58.27 14.61
C GLY A 109 12.73 58.51 15.31
N VAL A 110 13.52 59.55 14.98
CA VAL A 110 13.28 61.00 15.13
C VAL A 110 14.12 61.77 14.11
#